data_AF-A0A3B9LGZ4-F1
#
_entry.id   AF-A0A3B9LGZ4-F1
#
_cell.length_a   1.000
_cell.length_b   1.000
_cell.length_c   1.000
_cell.angle_alpha   90.00
_cell.angle_beta   90.00
_cell.angle_gamma   90.00
#
_symmetry.space_group_name_H-M   'P 1'
#
loop_
_entity.id
_entity.type
_entity.pdbx_description
1 polymer ?
#
loop_
_entity_poly.entity_id
_entity_poly.type
_entity_poly.pdbx_seq_one_letter_code
_entity_poly.pdbx_strand_id
1 'polypeptide(L)'
;MSKLTARRERPRSFYHWPWTSAIDQHLEFARKAVKITPMPATLTGSMIQRQIGDDHVCVLTFDRPDSGANVFDAATLNELNEHVDLVQSDASLRGLIITSAKKSIFIAGADLKTLLKQAQTGELRDFIARGQRIFKRIAALKIPTVAAIHGACAGGGYEITLACDYRVASDDPATRIGLPETTLGLVPAWGGCTRLPRLIGPERAAEVILKGKLYSAPEALKLGLIDEISTRDQLVDLARKKLRDGKRKPSPASKIDKELLAPRESGNAAPARA
;
A
#
# COMPACT_ATOMS: atom_id res chain seq x y z
N MET A 1 -33.45 37.01 -68.57
CA MET A 1 -32.80 36.56 -69.83
C MET A 1 -32.14 35.21 -69.56
N SER A 2 -32.36 34.23 -70.47
CA SER A 2 -31.74 32.88 -70.59
C SER A 2 -31.99 31.87 -69.44
N LYS A 3 -32.97 30.95 -69.53
CA LYS A 3 -32.99 29.64 -70.24
C LYS A 3 -31.83 28.69 -69.86
N LEU A 4 -32.11 27.49 -69.33
CA LEU A 4 -32.22 26.24 -70.12
C LEU A 4 -32.54 25.01 -69.23
N THR A 5 -33.49 24.21 -69.69
CA THR A 5 -33.88 22.88 -69.22
C THR A 5 -32.91 21.79 -69.66
N ALA A 6 -32.73 20.72 -68.89
CA ALA A 6 -32.38 19.40 -69.43
C ALA A 6 -32.94 18.27 -68.54
N ARG A 7 -33.36 17.20 -69.23
CA ARG A 7 -34.16 16.06 -68.77
C ARG A 7 -33.31 14.79 -68.99
N ARG A 8 -33.71 13.68 -68.34
CA ARG A 8 -33.29 12.27 -68.57
C ARG A 8 -31.89 11.93 -68.04
N GLU A 9 -31.63 10.76 -67.42
CA GLU A 9 -32.05 9.40 -67.77
C GLU A 9 -31.90 8.44 -66.57
N ARG A 10 -32.78 7.43 -66.47
CA ARG A 10 -32.59 6.16 -65.73
C ARG A 10 -31.76 5.22 -66.62
N PRO A 11 -31.02 4.16 -66.15
CA PRO A 11 -31.72 2.89 -65.83
C PRO A 11 -30.98 1.79 -65.00
N ARG A 12 -31.76 0.72 -64.74
CA ARG A 12 -31.42 -0.71 -64.44
C ARG A 12 -30.84 -1.01 -63.04
N SER A 13 -31.67 -1.44 -62.09
CA SER A 13 -32.15 -2.82 -61.86
C SER A 13 -31.03 -3.80 -61.55
N PHE A 14 -31.04 -4.41 -60.37
CA PHE A 14 -31.20 -5.87 -60.24
C PHE A 14 -31.31 -6.36 -58.79
N TYR A 15 -32.26 -7.28 -58.62
CA TYR A 15 -32.42 -8.33 -57.61
C TYR A 15 -32.80 -7.98 -56.16
N HIS A 16 -34.07 -8.28 -55.87
CA HIS A 16 -34.61 -8.61 -54.55
C HIS A 16 -34.13 -10.01 -54.09
N TRP A 17 -33.77 -10.13 -52.81
CA TRP A 17 -34.04 -11.34 -52.01
C TRP A 17 -34.38 -10.96 -50.55
N PRO A 18 -35.27 -11.69 -49.84
CA PRO A 18 -36.14 -11.13 -48.82
C PRO A 18 -35.84 -11.68 -47.42
N TRP A 19 -35.44 -10.84 -46.45
CA TRP A 19 -35.52 -11.15 -45.01
C TRP A 19 -35.59 -9.85 -44.17
N THR A 20 -36.73 -9.17 -44.19
CA THR A 20 -37.07 -8.10 -43.24
C THR A 20 -37.83 -8.66 -42.04
N SER A 21 -37.20 -9.56 -41.27
CA SER A 21 -37.81 -10.11 -40.05
C SER A 21 -36.81 -10.44 -38.93
N ALA A 22 -35.62 -9.84 -38.92
CA ALA A 22 -34.62 -10.10 -37.87
C ALA A 22 -33.95 -8.84 -37.29
N ILE A 23 -34.53 -7.64 -37.48
CA ILE A 23 -34.00 -6.40 -36.91
C ILE A 23 -34.93 -5.80 -35.83
N ASP A 24 -36.21 -6.19 -35.79
CA ASP A 24 -37.16 -5.65 -34.79
C ASP A 24 -37.16 -6.38 -33.43
N GLN A 25 -36.38 -7.44 -33.24
CA GLN A 25 -36.21 -8.08 -31.92
C GLN A 25 -34.98 -7.60 -31.13
N HIS A 26 -34.16 -6.70 -31.69
CA HIS A 26 -32.97 -6.18 -30.99
C HIS A 26 -33.13 -4.76 -30.43
N LEU A 27 -34.26 -4.09 -30.64
CA LEU A 27 -34.46 -2.71 -30.17
C LEU A 27 -35.39 -2.56 -28.95
N GLU A 28 -36.05 -3.62 -28.48
CA GLU A 28 -36.85 -3.57 -27.23
C GLU A 28 -36.08 -4.01 -25.95
N PHE A 29 -34.93 -4.68 -26.08
CA PHE A 29 -34.08 -4.99 -24.91
C PHE A 29 -33.28 -3.78 -24.39
N ALA A 30 -33.18 -2.70 -25.17
CA ALA A 30 -32.42 -1.50 -24.82
C ALA A 30 -33.22 -0.43 -24.05
N ARG A 31 -34.43 -0.75 -23.55
CA ARG A 31 -35.31 0.20 -22.85
C ARG A 31 -35.78 -0.22 -21.45
N LYS A 32 -35.17 -1.24 -20.83
CA LYS A 32 -35.28 -1.41 -19.38
C LYS A 32 -34.38 -0.38 -18.70
N ALA A 33 -34.98 0.74 -18.33
CA ALA A 33 -34.40 1.78 -17.49
C ALA A 33 -33.79 1.13 -16.24
N VAL A 34 -32.46 1.07 -16.19
CA VAL A 34 -31.73 0.98 -14.93
C VAL A 34 -32.10 2.25 -14.19
N LYS A 35 -32.97 2.14 -13.18
CA LYS A 35 -33.11 3.18 -12.17
C LYS A 35 -31.74 3.29 -11.50
N ILE A 36 -30.92 4.22 -11.96
CA ILE A 36 -29.75 4.68 -11.24
C ILE A 36 -30.31 5.42 -10.03
N THR A 37 -30.60 4.67 -8.97
CA THR A 37 -30.74 5.27 -7.65
C THR A 37 -29.40 5.91 -7.37
N PRO A 38 -29.30 7.23 -7.10
CA PRO A 38 -28.07 7.77 -6.59
C PRO A 38 -27.76 6.97 -5.33
N MET A 39 -26.66 6.21 -5.35
CA MET A 39 -26.13 5.64 -4.12
C MET A 39 -25.99 6.84 -3.18
N PRO A 40 -26.56 6.78 -1.96
CA PRO A 40 -26.22 7.81 -0.98
C PRO A 40 -24.70 7.82 -0.93
N ALA A 41 -24.09 9.00 -0.98
CA ALA A 41 -22.68 9.14 -0.71
C ALA A 41 -22.46 8.50 0.67
N THR A 42 -22.00 7.25 0.68
CA THR A 42 -21.61 6.61 1.91
C THR A 42 -20.55 7.53 2.45
N LEU A 43 -20.78 8.11 3.62
CA LEU A 43 -19.73 8.75 4.39
C LEU A 43 -18.62 7.71 4.48
N THR A 44 -17.61 7.80 3.62
CA THR A 44 -16.50 6.86 3.59
C THR A 44 -15.83 7.01 4.93
N GLY A 45 -16.06 6.05 5.83
CA GLY A 45 -15.45 6.07 7.15
C GLY A 45 -13.94 6.20 6.99
N SER A 46 -13.34 7.00 7.87
CA SER A 46 -11.89 7.19 7.92
C SER A 46 -11.18 5.84 8.08
N MET A 47 -10.16 5.60 7.25
CA MET A 47 -9.37 4.38 7.25
C MET A 47 -8.38 4.35 8.42
N ILE A 48 -8.05 5.54 8.97
CA ILE A 48 -7.04 5.73 10.00
C ILE A 48 -7.58 6.70 11.05
N GLN A 49 -7.92 6.16 12.22
CA GLN A 49 -8.30 6.94 13.37
C GLN A 49 -7.05 7.53 14.05
N ARG A 50 -7.12 8.79 14.47
CA ARG A 50 -6.03 9.49 15.15
C ARG A 50 -6.45 9.88 16.56
N GLN A 51 -5.60 9.60 17.53
CA GLN A 51 -5.75 10.05 18.92
C GLN A 51 -4.44 10.65 19.40
N ILE A 52 -4.49 11.78 20.11
CA ILE A 52 -3.33 12.34 20.83
C ILE A 52 -3.63 12.23 22.32
N GLY A 53 -2.76 11.55 23.06
CA GLY A 53 -2.88 11.43 24.51
C GLY A 53 -2.30 12.65 25.25
N ASP A 54 -2.54 12.72 26.56
CA ASP A 54 -1.97 13.76 27.44
C ASP A 54 -0.43 13.68 27.52
N ASP A 55 0.14 12.54 27.16
CA ASP A 55 1.58 12.31 26.99
C ASP A 55 2.15 12.91 25.70
N HIS A 56 1.32 13.62 24.93
CA HIS A 56 1.62 14.16 23.60
C HIS A 56 2.10 13.10 22.60
N VAL A 57 1.65 11.85 22.78
CA VAL A 57 1.88 10.77 21.80
C VAL A 57 0.70 10.70 20.84
N CYS A 58 1.00 10.79 19.55
CA CYS A 58 0.02 10.56 18.49
C CYS A 58 -0.09 9.05 18.20
N VAL A 59 -1.29 8.50 18.27
CA VAL A 59 -1.60 7.12 17.91
C VAL A 59 -2.45 7.12 16.64
N LEU A 60 -1.92 6.52 15.58
CA LEU A 60 -2.62 6.25 14.32
C LEU A 60 -3.08 4.79 14.31
N THR A 61 -4.38 4.59 14.38
CA THR A 61 -5.03 3.28 14.41
C THR A 61 -5.69 3.01 13.07
N PHE A 62 -5.14 2.08 12.28
CA PHE A 62 -5.74 1.64 11.04
C PHE A 62 -7.00 0.81 11.32
N ASP A 63 -8.13 1.24 10.76
CA ASP A 63 -9.41 0.54 10.88
C ASP A 63 -10.30 0.80 9.67
N ARG A 64 -9.97 0.19 8.52
CA ARG A 64 -10.79 0.32 7.30
C ARG A 64 -12.24 -0.09 7.57
N PRO A 65 -13.26 0.77 7.40
CA PRO A 65 -14.65 0.40 7.59
C PRO A 65 -15.07 -0.72 6.64
N ASP A 66 -16.02 -1.55 7.09
CA ASP A 66 -16.64 -2.61 6.29
C ASP A 66 -15.66 -3.64 5.67
N SER A 67 -14.44 -3.73 6.23
CA SER A 67 -13.41 -4.67 5.80
C SER A 67 -12.81 -5.42 6.99
N GLY A 68 -12.57 -6.72 6.78
CA GLY A 68 -11.79 -7.53 7.73
C GLY A 68 -10.29 -7.21 7.73
N ALA A 69 -9.80 -6.47 6.73
CA ALA A 69 -8.39 -6.18 6.52
C ALA A 69 -8.13 -4.69 6.30
N ASN A 70 -7.00 -4.21 6.84
CA ASN A 70 -6.40 -2.96 6.41
C ASN A 70 -5.50 -3.23 5.20
N VAL A 71 -5.57 -2.36 4.19
CA VAL A 71 -4.78 -2.44 2.96
C VAL A 71 -4.36 -1.04 2.53
N PHE A 72 -3.27 -0.95 1.77
CA PHE A 72 -2.84 0.29 1.12
C PHE A 72 -3.41 0.39 -0.29
N ASP A 73 -4.46 1.18 -0.43
CA ASP A 73 -4.94 1.74 -1.70
C ASP A 73 -4.70 3.25 -1.75
N ALA A 74 -5.18 3.91 -2.80
CA ALA A 74 -5.01 5.36 -2.96
C ALA A 74 -5.66 6.16 -1.81
N ALA A 75 -6.84 5.77 -1.35
CA ALA A 75 -7.55 6.45 -0.27
C ALA A 75 -6.76 6.36 1.04
N THR A 76 -6.32 5.16 1.40
CA THR A 76 -5.56 4.92 2.63
C THR A 76 -4.21 5.63 2.61
N LEU A 77 -3.50 5.65 1.47
CA LEU A 77 -2.24 6.38 1.34
C LEU A 77 -2.43 7.90 1.41
N ASN A 78 -3.50 8.45 0.84
CA ASN A 78 -3.79 9.88 0.94
C ASN A 78 -4.10 10.28 2.38
N GLU A 79 -4.95 9.51 3.07
CA GLU A 79 -5.27 9.77 4.48
C GLU A 79 -4.03 9.63 5.38
N LEU A 80 -3.19 8.62 5.15
CA LEU A 80 -1.91 8.50 5.84
C LEU A 80 -1.01 9.73 5.59
N ASN A 81 -0.98 10.23 4.36
CA ASN A 81 -0.18 11.42 4.01
C ASN A 81 -0.64 12.65 4.80
N GLU A 82 -1.94 12.86 4.94
CA GLU A 82 -2.53 13.96 5.74
C GLU A 82 -2.19 13.83 7.23
N HIS A 83 -2.24 12.62 7.79
CA HIS A 83 -1.82 12.38 9.16
C HIS A 83 -0.32 12.67 9.36
N VAL A 84 0.51 12.33 8.37
CA VAL A 84 1.95 12.66 8.41
C VAL A 84 2.18 14.17 8.27
N ASP A 85 1.38 14.90 7.49
CA ASP A 85 1.42 16.38 7.42
C ASP A 85 1.17 17.01 8.80
N LEU A 86 0.16 16.52 9.53
CA LEU A 86 -0.12 16.96 10.89
C LEU A 86 1.06 16.66 11.81
N VAL A 87 1.52 15.40 11.85
CA VAL A 87 2.58 14.99 12.77
C VAL A 87 3.88 15.77 12.52
N GLN A 88 4.15 16.18 11.28
CA GLN A 88 5.30 17.02 10.96
C GLN A 88 5.16 18.48 11.37
N SER A 89 3.93 19.01 11.40
CA SER A 89 3.67 20.41 11.72
C SER A 89 3.46 20.66 13.22
N ASP A 90 3.06 19.65 13.98
CA ASP A 90 2.86 19.75 15.43
C ASP A 90 4.15 19.47 16.23
N ALA A 91 4.82 20.54 16.63
CA ALA A 91 6.05 20.48 17.43
C ALA A 91 5.83 20.03 18.89
N SER A 92 4.57 19.93 19.36
CA SER A 92 4.27 19.46 20.72
C SER A 92 4.37 17.93 20.84
N LEU A 93 4.21 17.21 19.72
CA LEU A 93 4.22 15.76 19.72
C LEU A 93 5.56 15.19 20.18
N ARG A 94 5.49 14.16 21.02
CA ARG A 94 6.65 13.49 21.61
C ARG A 94 6.91 12.11 21.03
N GLY A 95 5.97 11.57 20.27
CA GLY A 95 6.15 10.33 19.53
C GLY A 95 4.94 9.97 18.67
N LEU A 96 5.14 8.99 17.79
CA LEU A 96 4.10 8.42 16.94
C LEU A 96 4.01 6.90 17.15
N ILE A 97 2.80 6.39 17.35
CA ILE A 97 2.51 4.96 17.35
C ILE A 97 1.62 4.64 16.15
N ILE A 98 1.95 3.60 15.40
CA ILE A 98 1.10 3.05 14.35
C ILE A 98 0.58 1.69 14.81
N THR A 99 -0.74 1.52 14.83
CA THR A 99 -1.41 0.28 15.25
C THR A 99 -2.62 -0.06 14.37
N SER A 100 -3.30 -1.18 14.67
CA SER A 100 -4.49 -1.64 13.97
C SER A 100 -5.59 -2.01 14.96
N ALA A 101 -6.83 -1.63 14.64
CA ALA A 101 -8.00 -2.06 15.41
C ALA A 101 -8.54 -3.44 14.98
N LYS A 102 -8.03 -4.01 13.87
CA LYS A 102 -8.56 -5.29 13.37
C LYS A 102 -8.22 -6.43 14.32
N LYS A 103 -9.07 -7.46 14.31
CA LYS A 103 -8.95 -8.62 15.20
C LYS A 103 -7.73 -9.49 14.91
N SER A 104 -7.29 -9.58 13.66
CA SER A 104 -6.26 -10.53 13.23
C SER A 104 -5.34 -10.01 12.12
N ILE A 105 -5.48 -8.74 11.71
CA ILE A 105 -4.69 -8.14 10.62
C ILE A 105 -4.13 -6.81 11.09
N PHE A 106 -2.82 -6.64 11.04
CA PHE A 106 -2.23 -5.32 11.18
C PHE A 106 -2.53 -4.52 9.92
N ILE A 107 -1.82 -4.85 8.83
CA ILE A 107 -2.02 -4.33 7.47
C ILE A 107 -1.55 -5.43 6.51
N ALA A 108 -2.41 -5.80 5.56
CA ALA A 108 -2.16 -6.92 4.63
C ALA A 108 -1.23 -6.57 3.45
N GLY A 109 -0.86 -5.29 3.31
CA GLY A 109 -0.02 -4.79 2.21
C GLY A 109 -0.81 -3.93 1.23
N ALA A 110 -0.28 -3.80 0.02
CA ALA A 110 -0.97 -3.11 -1.07
C ALA A 110 -2.24 -3.88 -1.47
N ASP A 111 -3.30 -3.16 -1.83
CA ASP A 111 -4.49 -3.79 -2.40
C ASP A 111 -4.17 -4.36 -3.79
N LEU A 112 -4.25 -5.69 -3.94
CA LEU A 112 -3.89 -6.37 -5.18
C LEU A 112 -4.77 -5.94 -6.37
N LYS A 113 -6.06 -5.64 -6.13
CA LYS A 113 -6.96 -5.15 -7.17
C LYS A 113 -6.51 -3.78 -7.69
N THR A 114 -6.11 -2.89 -6.78
CA THR A 114 -5.53 -1.58 -7.10
C THR A 114 -4.23 -1.74 -7.90
N LEU A 115 -3.32 -2.61 -7.47
CA LEU A 115 -2.06 -2.87 -8.20
C LEU A 115 -2.30 -3.36 -9.63
N LEU A 116 -3.19 -4.33 -9.82
CA LEU A 116 -3.51 -4.88 -11.14
C LEU A 116 -4.13 -3.82 -12.06
N LYS A 117 -5.08 -3.03 -11.53
CA LYS A 117 -5.69 -1.93 -12.28
C LYS A 117 -4.64 -0.90 -12.72
N GLN A 118 -3.76 -0.49 -11.82
CA GLN A 118 -2.72 0.50 -12.12
C GLN A 118 -1.64 -0.02 -13.07
N ALA A 119 -1.35 -1.31 -13.04
CA ALA A 119 -0.47 -1.95 -14.01
C ALA A 119 -1.05 -1.85 -15.43
N GLN A 120 -2.37 -1.99 -15.58
CA GLN A 120 -3.06 -1.87 -16.86
C GLN A 120 -3.17 -0.42 -17.36
N THR A 121 -3.31 0.55 -16.45
CA THR A 121 -3.42 1.98 -16.80
C THR A 121 -2.06 2.68 -16.95
N GLY A 122 -0.95 2.03 -16.61
CA GLY A 122 0.39 2.62 -16.62
C GLY A 122 0.71 3.50 -15.40
N GLU A 123 -0.17 3.55 -14.40
CA GLU A 123 -0.05 4.40 -13.20
C GLU A 123 0.71 3.73 -12.04
N LEU A 124 1.12 2.47 -12.21
CA LEU A 124 1.77 1.67 -11.16
C LEU A 124 3.02 2.36 -10.60
N ARG A 125 3.83 2.98 -11.46
CA ARG A 125 5.06 3.67 -11.04
C ARG A 125 4.76 4.83 -10.08
N ASP A 126 3.73 5.62 -10.38
CA ASP A 126 3.36 6.78 -9.57
C ASP A 126 2.74 6.37 -8.24
N PHE A 127 1.98 5.28 -8.22
CA PHE A 127 1.47 4.69 -7.00
C PHE A 127 2.59 4.18 -6.09
N ILE A 128 3.56 3.45 -6.65
CA ILE A 128 4.74 2.99 -5.91
C ILE A 128 5.52 4.19 -5.37
N ALA A 129 5.80 5.18 -6.21
CA ALA A 129 6.53 6.38 -5.81
C ALA A 129 5.80 7.18 -4.72
N ARG A 130 4.46 7.22 -4.73
CA ARG A 130 3.66 7.85 -3.68
C ARG A 130 3.85 7.14 -2.34
N GLY A 131 3.70 5.81 -2.28
CA GLY A 131 3.93 5.04 -1.06
C GLY A 131 5.35 5.20 -0.53
N GLN A 132 6.36 5.14 -1.41
CA GLN A 132 7.76 5.40 -1.05
C GLN A 132 7.95 6.78 -0.41
N ARG A 133 7.37 7.84 -0.99
CA ARG A 133 7.45 9.20 -0.45
C ARG A 133 6.84 9.29 0.95
N ILE A 134 5.63 8.74 1.15
CA ILE A 134 4.95 8.77 2.45
C ILE A 134 5.77 8.03 3.50
N PHE A 135 6.24 6.82 3.21
CA PHE A 135 7.03 6.03 4.18
C PHE A 135 8.40 6.68 4.44
N LYS A 136 8.99 7.35 3.45
CA LYS A 136 10.21 8.14 3.65
C LYS A 136 9.98 9.31 4.60
N ARG A 137 8.81 9.97 4.53
CA ARG A 137 8.44 11.05 5.46
C ARG A 137 8.31 10.54 6.89
N ILE A 138 7.67 9.37 7.10
CA ILE A 138 7.59 8.71 8.42
C ILE A 138 9.00 8.42 8.97
N ALA A 139 9.86 7.82 8.16
CA ALA A 139 11.24 7.52 8.56
C ALA A 139 12.06 8.78 8.90
N ALA A 140 11.74 9.92 8.30
CA ALA A 140 12.40 11.20 8.51
C ALA A 140 11.80 12.04 9.65
N LEU A 141 10.76 11.55 10.35
CA LEU A 141 10.19 12.26 11.51
C LEU A 141 11.25 12.49 12.58
N LYS A 142 11.27 13.70 13.14
CA LYS A 142 12.22 14.10 14.19
C LYS A 142 11.87 13.52 15.58
N ILE A 143 10.63 13.05 15.73
CA ILE A 143 10.14 12.38 16.93
C ILE A 143 10.29 10.85 16.81
N PRO A 144 10.45 10.12 17.93
CA PRO A 144 10.47 8.66 17.93
C PRO A 144 9.16 8.07 17.42
N THR A 145 9.26 6.92 16.75
CA THR A 145 8.13 6.23 16.12
C THR A 145 8.13 4.73 16.42
N VAL A 146 6.97 4.15 16.70
CA VAL A 146 6.83 2.72 17.04
C VAL A 146 5.66 2.10 16.28
N ALA A 147 5.88 0.97 15.63
CA ALA A 147 4.80 0.11 15.14
C ALA A 147 4.41 -0.89 16.23
N ALA A 148 3.13 -0.86 16.65
CA ALA A 148 2.52 -1.78 17.60
C ALA A 148 1.71 -2.83 16.83
N ILE A 149 2.35 -3.97 16.53
CA ILE A 149 1.90 -4.96 15.56
C ILE A 149 1.08 -6.06 16.23
N HIS A 150 -0.22 -6.09 15.95
CA HIS A 150 -1.09 -7.21 16.24
C HIS A 150 -1.73 -7.74 14.95
N GLY A 151 -1.64 -9.05 14.72
CA GLY A 151 -2.17 -9.70 13.52
C GLY A 151 -1.21 -9.72 12.31
N ALA A 152 -1.72 -10.13 11.16
CA ALA A 152 -0.94 -10.26 9.93
C ALA A 152 -0.39 -8.90 9.45
N CYS A 153 0.93 -8.82 9.29
CA CYS A 153 1.70 -7.64 8.91
C CYS A 153 2.57 -8.03 7.70
N ALA A 154 2.03 -7.83 6.51
CA ALA A 154 2.59 -8.43 5.29
C ALA A 154 2.92 -7.37 4.24
N GLY A 155 4.05 -7.57 3.56
CA GLY A 155 4.50 -6.74 2.45
C GLY A 155 4.53 -5.26 2.79
N GLY A 156 3.81 -4.43 2.04
CA GLY A 156 3.62 -3.00 2.35
C GLY A 156 3.22 -2.70 3.81
N GLY A 157 2.44 -3.60 4.42
CA GLY A 157 2.04 -3.53 5.83
C GLY A 157 3.18 -3.73 6.81
N TYR A 158 4.22 -4.48 6.44
CA TYR A 158 5.47 -4.54 7.17
C TYR A 158 6.44 -3.43 6.76
N GLU A 159 6.45 -3.00 5.49
CA GLU A 159 7.31 -1.91 5.00
C GLU A 159 7.04 -0.56 5.70
N ILE A 160 5.80 -0.25 6.08
CA ILE A 160 5.52 0.94 6.91
C ILE A 160 6.15 0.81 8.31
N THR A 161 6.21 -0.39 8.87
CA THR A 161 6.84 -0.62 10.18
C THR A 161 8.35 -0.51 10.11
N LEU A 162 8.94 -0.85 8.95
CA LEU A 162 10.36 -0.62 8.67
C LEU A 162 10.70 0.87 8.55
N ALA A 163 9.71 1.72 8.26
CA ALA A 163 9.87 3.17 8.33
C ALA A 163 9.80 3.72 9.76
N CYS A 164 9.34 2.92 10.75
CA CYS A 164 9.35 3.31 12.16
C CYS A 164 10.72 3.06 12.81
N ASP A 165 10.99 3.72 13.93
CA ASP A 165 12.20 3.49 14.73
C ASP A 165 12.16 2.11 15.38
N TYR A 166 11.03 1.72 15.96
CA TYR A 166 10.88 0.42 16.62
C TYR A 166 9.63 -0.34 16.17
N ARG A 167 9.67 -1.66 16.34
CA ARG A 167 8.56 -2.58 16.09
C ARG A 167 8.38 -3.45 17.32
N VAL A 168 7.22 -3.37 17.94
CA VAL A 168 6.80 -4.29 19.01
C VAL A 168 5.63 -5.11 18.50
N ALA A 169 5.54 -6.38 18.87
CA ALA A 169 4.50 -7.27 18.35
C ALA A 169 3.80 -8.05 19.45
N SER A 170 2.54 -8.41 19.23
CA SER A 170 1.87 -9.34 20.13
C SER A 170 2.34 -10.78 19.94
N ASP A 171 2.34 -11.58 21.00
CA ASP A 171 2.58 -13.03 21.00
C ASP A 171 1.43 -13.87 20.42
N ASP A 172 0.32 -13.22 20.06
CA ASP A 172 -0.87 -13.85 19.48
C ASP A 172 -0.55 -14.67 18.21
N PRO A 173 -1.10 -15.90 18.06
CA PRO A 173 -0.92 -16.72 16.86
C PRO A 173 -1.35 -16.08 15.54
N ALA A 174 -2.22 -15.07 15.52
CA ALA A 174 -2.55 -14.30 14.32
C ALA A 174 -1.40 -13.38 13.87
N THR A 175 -0.45 -13.08 14.75
CA THR A 175 0.68 -12.21 14.46
C THR A 175 1.68 -12.92 13.55
N ARG A 176 1.72 -12.47 12.29
CA ARG A 176 2.54 -13.04 11.22
C ARG A 176 3.17 -11.91 10.42
N ILE A 177 4.50 -11.86 10.38
CA ILE A 177 5.25 -10.68 9.93
C ILE A 177 6.22 -11.08 8.80
N GLY A 178 6.24 -10.34 7.69
CA GLY A 178 7.20 -10.60 6.62
C GLY A 178 6.93 -9.90 5.29
N LEU A 179 7.73 -10.24 4.29
CA LEU A 179 7.72 -9.68 2.93
C LEU A 179 7.46 -10.79 1.90
N PRO A 180 6.19 -11.09 1.58
CA PRO A 180 5.83 -12.22 0.72
C PRO A 180 5.79 -11.90 -0.78
N GLU A 181 6.18 -10.69 -1.21
CA GLU A 181 6.01 -10.18 -2.58
C GLU A 181 6.58 -11.10 -3.67
N THR A 182 7.69 -11.79 -3.40
CA THR A 182 8.34 -12.70 -4.35
C THR A 182 7.46 -13.88 -4.74
N THR A 183 6.51 -14.29 -3.88
CA THR A 183 5.51 -15.33 -4.19
C THR A 183 4.52 -14.92 -5.28
N LEU A 184 4.41 -13.62 -5.56
CA LEU A 184 3.56 -13.05 -6.60
C LEU A 184 4.38 -12.52 -7.79
N GLY A 185 5.68 -12.81 -7.85
CA GLY A 185 6.59 -12.25 -8.87
C GLY A 185 6.89 -10.76 -8.68
N LEU A 186 6.68 -10.23 -7.46
CA LEU A 186 6.92 -8.83 -7.11
C LEU A 186 8.14 -8.71 -6.18
N VAL A 187 8.55 -7.46 -5.91
CA VAL A 187 9.55 -7.14 -4.88
C VAL A 187 8.98 -6.13 -3.88
N PRO A 188 9.45 -6.13 -2.62
CA PRO A 188 9.10 -5.10 -1.63
C PRO A 188 9.53 -3.69 -2.06
N ALA A 189 8.57 -2.93 -2.59
CA ALA A 189 8.85 -1.71 -3.35
C ALA A 189 8.61 -0.41 -2.57
N TRP A 190 8.07 -0.44 -1.35
CA TRP A 190 7.93 0.75 -0.48
C TRP A 190 9.06 0.92 0.55
N GLY A 191 10.10 0.10 0.40
CA GLY A 191 11.39 0.23 1.08
C GLY A 191 11.82 -1.02 1.83
N GLY A 192 11.14 -2.14 1.67
CA GLY A 192 11.55 -3.44 2.22
C GLY A 192 12.92 -3.85 1.71
N CYS A 193 13.18 -3.72 0.40
CA CYS A 193 14.49 -4.00 -0.19
C CYS A 193 15.62 -3.05 0.25
N THR A 194 15.32 -1.97 0.98
CA THR A 194 16.33 -0.97 1.37
C THR A 194 16.46 -0.82 2.88
N ARG A 195 15.36 -0.77 3.62
CA ARG A 195 15.35 -0.61 5.09
C ARG A 195 15.62 -1.93 5.80
N LEU A 196 15.13 -3.06 5.30
CA LEU A 196 15.38 -4.35 5.93
C LEU A 196 16.88 -4.74 5.92
N PRO A 197 17.61 -4.64 4.79
CA PRO A 197 19.06 -4.89 4.78
C PRO A 197 19.84 -4.00 5.74
N ARG A 198 19.45 -2.73 5.91
CA ARG A 198 20.06 -1.81 6.88
C ARG A 198 19.76 -2.19 8.32
N LEU A 199 18.63 -2.84 8.56
CA LEU A 199 18.18 -3.27 9.89
C LEU A 199 18.89 -4.56 10.33
N ILE A 200 18.85 -5.60 9.50
CA ILE A 200 19.27 -6.96 9.88
C ILE A 200 20.49 -7.49 9.09
N GLY A 201 21.11 -6.65 8.26
CA GLY A 201 22.18 -7.05 7.35
C GLY A 201 21.64 -7.61 6.02
N PRO A 202 22.45 -7.53 4.94
CA PRO A 202 21.98 -7.82 3.59
C PRO A 202 21.70 -9.32 3.37
N GLU A 203 22.50 -10.21 3.95
CA GLU A 203 22.31 -11.67 3.81
C GLU A 203 21.00 -12.14 4.43
N ARG A 204 20.74 -11.77 5.70
CA ARG A 204 19.51 -12.14 6.39
C ARG A 204 18.28 -11.49 5.74
N ALA A 205 18.41 -10.25 5.27
CA ALA A 205 17.33 -9.58 4.54
C ALA A 205 17.04 -10.27 3.20
N ALA A 206 18.07 -10.68 2.45
CA ALA A 206 17.90 -11.44 1.22
C ALA A 206 17.18 -12.76 1.50
N GLU A 207 17.57 -13.49 2.54
CA GLU A 207 16.88 -14.72 2.94
C GLU A 207 15.40 -14.49 3.26
N VAL A 208 15.08 -13.44 4.02
CA VAL A 208 13.69 -13.09 4.36
C VAL A 208 12.87 -12.74 3.13
N ILE A 209 13.41 -11.92 2.22
CA ILE A 209 12.72 -11.45 1.01
C ILE A 209 12.56 -12.59 -0.01
N LEU A 210 13.63 -13.36 -0.26
CA LEU A 210 13.63 -14.44 -1.25
C LEU A 210 12.75 -15.61 -0.82
N LYS A 211 12.65 -15.89 0.49
CA LYS A 211 11.73 -16.93 1.00
C LYS A 211 10.26 -16.53 0.87
N GLY A 212 9.95 -15.25 0.84
CA GLY A 212 8.58 -14.77 0.59
C GLY A 212 7.55 -15.25 1.62
N LYS A 213 7.95 -15.53 2.87
CA LYS A 213 7.05 -16.08 3.90
C LYS A 213 6.83 -15.12 5.06
N LEU A 214 5.76 -15.37 5.81
CA LEU A 214 5.49 -14.71 7.08
C LEU A 214 6.03 -15.55 8.24
N TYR A 215 6.58 -14.87 9.25
CA TYR A 215 7.18 -15.46 10.44
C TYR A 215 6.27 -15.20 11.66
N SER A 216 6.23 -16.15 12.59
CA SER A 216 5.62 -15.91 13.92
C SER A 216 6.37 -14.82 14.69
N ALA A 217 5.76 -14.24 15.73
CA ALA A 217 6.42 -13.22 16.53
C ALA A 217 7.78 -13.68 17.12
N PRO A 218 7.91 -14.89 17.70
CA PRO A 218 9.22 -15.38 18.20
C PRO A 218 10.28 -15.55 17.09
N GLU A 219 9.89 -16.07 15.93
CA GLU A 219 10.79 -16.17 14.77
C GLU A 219 11.21 -14.79 14.27
N ALA A 220 10.26 -13.86 14.16
CA ALA A 220 10.49 -12.48 13.75
C ALA A 220 11.46 -11.77 14.70
N LEU A 221 11.32 -11.97 16.01
CA LEU A 221 12.25 -11.44 17.02
C LEU A 221 13.66 -12.03 16.83
N LYS A 222 13.79 -13.35 16.67
CA LYS A 222 15.07 -14.02 16.44
C LYS A 222 15.77 -13.55 15.16
N LEU A 223 14.99 -13.19 14.13
CA LEU A 223 15.48 -12.66 12.87
C LEU A 223 15.80 -11.16 12.91
N GLY A 224 15.40 -10.44 13.97
CA GLY A 224 15.55 -8.99 14.09
C GLY A 224 14.52 -8.19 13.29
N LEU A 225 13.41 -8.82 12.89
CA LEU A 225 12.29 -8.15 12.21
C LEU A 225 11.47 -7.28 13.18
N ILE A 226 11.44 -7.66 14.44
CA ILE A 226 10.83 -6.89 15.53
C ILE A 226 11.82 -6.77 16.69
N ASP A 227 11.53 -5.84 17.59
CA ASP A 227 12.40 -5.48 18.71
C ASP A 227 11.96 -6.10 20.04
N GLU A 228 10.64 -6.29 20.24
CA GLU A 228 10.09 -6.79 21.49
C GLU A 228 8.72 -7.43 21.29
N ILE A 229 8.37 -8.37 22.16
CA ILE A 229 7.07 -9.07 22.16
C ILE A 229 6.33 -8.77 23.46
N SER A 230 5.01 -8.61 23.37
CA SER A 230 4.12 -8.48 24.54
C SER A 230 2.79 -9.18 24.29
N THR A 231 1.90 -9.15 25.27
CA THR A 231 0.50 -9.52 25.06
C THR A 231 -0.22 -8.43 24.27
N ARG A 232 -1.33 -8.77 23.61
CA ARG A 232 -2.13 -7.81 22.83
C ARG A 232 -2.54 -6.58 23.64
N ASP A 233 -3.02 -6.78 24.87
CA ASP A 233 -3.57 -5.70 25.69
C ASP A 233 -2.51 -4.72 26.20
N GLN A 234 -1.25 -5.18 26.31
CA GLN A 234 -0.13 -4.36 26.76
C GLN A 234 0.65 -3.72 25.61
N LEU A 235 0.27 -3.99 24.35
CA LEU A 235 1.10 -3.68 23.19
C LEU A 235 1.31 -2.17 22.98
N VAL A 236 0.25 -1.37 23.16
CA VAL A 236 0.34 0.10 23.02
C VAL A 236 1.13 0.71 24.18
N ASP A 237 0.99 0.19 25.39
CA ASP A 237 1.76 0.67 26.54
C ASP A 237 3.24 0.32 26.42
N LEU A 238 3.55 -0.86 25.88
CA LEU A 238 4.91 -1.21 25.51
C LEU A 238 5.46 -0.25 24.43
N ALA A 239 4.66 0.07 23.42
CA ALA A 239 5.06 1.03 22.40
C ALA A 239 5.33 2.43 22.99
N ARG A 240 4.49 2.92 23.91
CA ARG A 240 4.74 4.16 24.67
C ARG A 240 6.03 4.10 25.46
N LYS A 241 6.30 2.99 26.13
CA LYS A 241 7.56 2.76 26.83
C LYS A 241 8.75 2.84 25.87
N LYS A 242 8.62 2.24 24.68
CA LYS A 242 9.67 2.21 23.66
C LYS A 242 9.98 3.59 23.08
N LEU A 243 9.00 4.48 22.99
CA LEU A 243 9.22 5.87 22.56
C LEU A 243 10.24 6.61 23.44
N ARG A 244 10.38 6.23 24.71
CA ARG A 244 11.34 6.85 25.64
C ARG A 244 12.80 6.56 25.29
N ASP A 245 13.06 5.55 24.46
CA ASP A 245 14.41 5.25 23.95
C ASP A 245 14.89 6.30 22.93
N GLY A 246 14.01 7.20 22.48
CA GLY A 246 14.31 8.24 21.49
C GLY A 246 14.34 7.69 20.06
N LYS A 247 14.95 8.42 19.12
CA LYS A 247 15.11 7.95 17.73
C LYS A 247 16.05 6.74 17.68
N ARG A 248 15.77 5.78 16.79
CA ARG A 248 16.68 4.66 16.56
C ARG A 248 18.01 5.20 16.03
N LYS A 249 19.10 4.84 16.69
CA LYS A 249 20.45 5.07 16.16
C LYS A 249 20.68 4.16 14.95
N PRO A 250 21.33 4.64 13.87
CA PRO A 250 21.67 3.80 12.72
C PRO A 250 22.39 2.53 13.15
N SER A 251 21.98 1.39 12.62
CA SER A 251 22.61 0.10 12.93
C SER A 251 24.06 0.09 12.42
N PRO A 252 25.04 -0.45 13.18
CA PRO A 252 26.39 -0.67 12.66
C PRO A 252 26.41 -1.56 11.40
N ALA A 253 25.39 -2.42 11.22
CA ALA A 253 25.20 -3.23 10.01
C ALA A 253 24.86 -2.38 8.77
N SER A 254 24.51 -1.10 8.93
CA SER A 254 24.25 -0.16 7.82
C SER A 254 25.52 0.46 7.22
N LYS A 255 26.73 0.05 7.66
CA LYS A 255 28.01 0.52 7.07
C LYS A 255 28.13 0.27 5.56
N ILE A 256 27.20 -0.48 4.98
CA ILE A 256 26.95 -0.61 3.54
C ILE A 256 26.91 0.76 2.83
N ASP A 257 26.45 1.82 3.51
CA ASP A 257 26.36 3.17 2.90
C ASP A 257 27.73 3.79 2.56
N LYS A 258 28.87 3.27 3.07
CA LYS A 258 30.22 3.75 2.70
C LYS A 258 30.83 3.05 1.49
N GLU A 259 30.36 1.85 1.15
CA GLU A 259 30.90 1.04 0.03
C GLU A 259 29.96 1.01 -1.19
N LEU A 260 28.68 1.34 -1.01
CA LEU A 260 27.76 1.49 -2.14
C LEU A 260 28.08 2.78 -2.90
N LEU A 261 28.84 2.62 -3.98
CA LEU A 261 28.98 3.62 -5.03
C LEU A 261 27.59 4.13 -5.45
N ALA A 262 27.50 5.43 -5.76
CA ALA A 262 26.30 5.99 -6.35
C ALA A 262 25.87 5.14 -7.58
N PRO A 263 24.56 4.99 -7.83
CA PRO A 263 24.09 4.30 -9.02
C PRO A 263 24.77 4.91 -10.25
N ARG A 264 25.38 4.06 -11.09
CA ARG A 264 25.97 4.53 -12.35
C ARG A 264 24.87 5.21 -13.16
N GLU A 265 25.19 6.35 -13.77
CA GLU A 265 24.25 7.11 -14.59
C GLU A 265 23.73 6.30 -15.79
N SER A 266 24.48 5.28 -16.21
CA SER A 266 24.02 4.26 -17.15
C SER A 266 23.52 3.03 -16.41
N GLY A 267 22.29 2.61 -16.74
CA GLY A 267 21.70 1.38 -16.22
C GLY A 267 22.60 0.18 -16.53
N ASN A 268 22.62 -0.80 -15.63
CA ASN A 268 23.22 -2.10 -15.94
C ASN A 268 22.51 -2.64 -17.18
N ALA A 269 23.24 -2.82 -18.28
CA ALA A 269 22.75 -3.61 -19.39
C ALA A 269 22.41 -4.99 -18.83
N ALA A 270 21.12 -5.34 -18.82
CA ALA A 270 20.74 -6.72 -18.57
C ALA A 270 21.53 -7.57 -19.59
N PRO A 271 22.29 -8.59 -19.17
CA PRO A 271 22.90 -9.49 -20.14
C PRO A 271 21.78 -10.04 -21.02
N ALA A 272 21.99 -10.08 -22.33
CA ALA A 272 20.99 -10.43 -23.35
C ALA A 272 20.50 -11.90 -23.28
N ARG A 273 20.59 -12.54 -22.12
CA ARG A 273 20.20 -13.92 -21.83
C ARG A 273 19.34 -14.02 -20.56
N ALA A 274 18.52 -13.02 -20.29
CA ALA A 274 17.39 -13.14 -19.37
C ALA A 274 16.11 -13.41 -20.17
#